data_AF-A0A3N5ZBN5-F1
#
_entry.id   AF-A0A3N5ZBN5-F1
#
_cell.length_a   1.000
_cell.length_b   1.000
_cell.length_c   1.000
_cell.angle_alpha   90.00
_cell.angle_beta   90.00
_cell.angle_gamma   90.00
#
_symmetry.space_group_name_H-M   'P 1'
#
loop_
_entity.id
_entity.type
_entity.pdbx_description
1 polymer ?
#
loop_
_entity_poly.entity_id
_entity_poly.type
_entity_poly.pdbx_seq_one_letter_code
_entity_poly.pdbx_strand_id
1 'polypeptide(L)'
;MFSKSEPVDIVTVSNHLKEKGSLEDVGGVSYLARLVDTVPLAVNTDYYAKIIRDKSSLRRLIEKANLIVTRCFDDRGEVDEVINFAEKSIFEISENKIKKSFFHVRDLINGNIDTLEERQGSGLRLTGIPTGYSR
;
A
#
# COMPACT_ATOMS: atom_id res chain seq x y z
N MET A 1 9.51 16.65 -4.45
CA MET A 1 9.99 16.15 -3.15
C MET A 1 10.51 14.73 -3.31
N PHE A 2 9.67 13.69 -3.39
CA PHE A 2 10.16 12.30 -3.56
C PHE A 2 10.95 12.06 -4.87
N SER A 3 10.48 12.63 -5.99
CA SER A 3 11.15 12.56 -7.29
C SER A 3 12.32 13.53 -7.45
N LYS A 4 12.56 14.42 -6.48
CA LYS A 4 13.68 15.37 -6.45
C LYS A 4 14.78 14.96 -5.47
N SER A 5 14.67 13.80 -4.82
CA SER A 5 15.58 13.33 -3.76
C SER A 5 15.78 14.32 -2.60
N GLU A 6 14.79 15.18 -2.33
CA GLU A 6 14.80 16.06 -1.16
C GLU A 6 14.33 15.28 0.08
N PRO A 7 14.98 15.45 1.25
CA PRO A 7 14.49 14.91 2.51
C PRO A 7 13.04 15.35 2.77
N VAL A 8 12.17 14.43 3.16
CA VAL A 8 10.77 14.76 3.49
C VAL A 8 10.64 14.90 5.00
N ASP A 9 10.73 16.14 5.47
CA ASP A 9 10.53 16.54 6.87
C ASP A 9 9.52 17.69 6.99
N ILE A 10 9.15 18.06 8.22
CA ILE A 10 8.13 19.09 8.48
C ILE A 10 8.50 20.48 7.92
N VAL A 11 9.78 20.84 7.94
CA VAL A 11 10.28 22.13 7.43
C VAL A 11 10.21 22.12 5.91
N THR A 12 10.65 21.03 5.30
CA THR A 12 10.65 20.86 3.85
C THR A 12 9.21 20.83 3.30
N VAL A 13 8.30 20.11 3.94
CA VAL A 13 6.87 20.07 3.56
C VAL A 13 6.18 21.41 3.77
N SER A 14 6.44 22.11 4.89
CA SER A 14 5.83 23.41 5.16
C SER A 14 6.30 24.49 4.18
N ASN A 15 7.60 24.52 3.84
CA ASN A 15 8.12 25.43 2.82
C ASN A 15 7.49 25.17 1.45
N HIS A 16 7.39 23.90 1.04
CA HIS A 16 6.77 23.54 -0.25
C HIS A 16 5.28 23.89 -0.32
N LEU A 17 4.54 23.70 0.78
CA LEU A 17 3.14 24.11 0.85
C LEU A 17 2.98 25.63 0.85
N LYS A 18 3.92 26.36 1.47
CA LYS A 18 3.95 27.82 1.47
C LYS A 18 4.24 28.39 0.08
N GLU A 19 5.21 27.82 -0.64
CA GLU A 19 5.51 28.19 -2.03
C GLU A 19 4.33 27.98 -2.97
N LYS A 20 3.52 26.94 -2.71
CA LYS A 20 2.28 26.66 -3.45
C LYS A 20 1.07 27.48 -2.98
N GLY A 21 1.18 28.24 -1.90
CA GLY A 21 0.08 29.00 -1.31
C GLY A 21 -1.00 28.14 -0.63
N SER A 22 -0.76 26.84 -0.41
CA SER A 22 -1.75 25.90 0.15
C SER A 22 -1.54 25.60 1.64
N LEU A 23 -0.58 26.26 2.30
CA LEU A 23 -0.24 25.98 3.70
C LEU A 23 -1.40 26.30 4.66
N GLU A 24 -2.11 27.39 4.44
CA GLU A 24 -3.27 27.78 5.25
C GLU A 24 -4.46 26.84 5.03
N ASP A 25 -4.69 26.39 3.79
CA ASP A 25 -5.80 25.47 3.43
C ASP A 25 -5.73 24.13 4.16
N VAL A 26 -4.52 23.68 4.49
CA VAL A 26 -4.29 22.41 5.21
C VAL A 26 -4.23 22.59 6.74
N GLY A 27 -4.48 23.80 7.25
CA GLY A 27 -4.47 24.10 8.70
C GLY A 27 -3.13 24.60 9.25
N GLY A 28 -2.18 24.96 8.38
CA GLY A 28 -0.92 25.59 8.76
C GLY A 28 0.11 24.65 9.38
N VAL A 29 1.21 25.24 9.86
CA VAL A 29 2.35 24.51 10.46
C VAL A 29 1.92 23.75 11.73
N SER A 30 0.97 24.29 12.49
CA SER A 30 0.46 23.65 13.71
C SER A 30 -0.26 22.33 13.42
N TYR A 31 -0.98 22.23 12.31
CA TYR A 31 -1.62 20.98 11.90
C TYR A 31 -0.59 19.92 11.50
N LEU A 32 0.47 20.31 10.79
CA LEU A 32 1.58 19.41 10.44
C LEU A 32 2.29 18.88 11.69
N ALA A 33 2.54 19.73 12.68
CA ALA A 33 3.15 19.32 13.96
C ALA A 33 2.29 18.29 14.69
N ARG A 34 0.97 18.55 14.77
CA ARG A 34 0.02 17.58 15.35
C ARG A 34 0.01 16.24 14.62
N LEU A 35 0.16 16.23 13.30
CA LEU A 35 0.19 15.00 12.52
C LEU A 35 1.39 14.14 12.88
N VAL A 36 2.55 14.76 13.10
CA VAL A 36 3.78 14.08 13.56
C VAL A 36 3.56 13.47 14.95
N ASP A 37 2.97 14.23 15.87
CA ASP A 37 2.72 13.77 17.24
C ASP A 37 1.66 12.66 17.33
N THR A 38 0.75 12.57 16.36
CA THR A 38 -0.35 11.60 16.36
C THR A 38 0.12 10.20 15.92
N VAL A 39 1.25 10.07 15.23
CA VAL A 39 1.75 8.79 14.72
C VAL A 39 2.58 8.09 15.81
N PRO A 40 2.08 7.02 16.44
CA PRO A 40 2.75 6.44 17.62
C PRO A 40 4.07 5.76 17.29
N LEU A 41 4.20 5.18 16.08
CA LEU A 41 5.42 4.51 15.60
C LEU A 41 5.39 4.36 14.07
N ALA A 42 6.46 4.80 13.39
CA ALA A 42 6.59 4.69 11.93
C ALA A 42 6.66 3.23 11.42
N VAL A 43 6.93 2.26 12.29
CA VAL A 43 7.04 0.83 11.95
C VAL A 43 5.73 0.26 11.41
N ASN A 44 4.58 0.83 11.78
CA ASN A 44 3.26 0.36 11.35
C ASN A 44 2.73 1.08 10.10
N THR A 45 3.58 1.82 9.36
CA THR A 45 3.14 2.60 8.19
C THR A 45 2.43 1.74 7.15
N ASP A 46 2.93 0.54 6.86
CA ASP A 46 2.28 -0.39 5.92
C ASP A 46 0.90 -0.85 6.40
N TYR A 47 0.73 -1.05 7.71
CA TYR A 47 -0.53 -1.44 8.31
C TYR A 47 -1.57 -0.33 8.19
N TYR A 48 -1.20 0.91 8.53
CA TYR A 48 -2.10 2.06 8.37
C TYR A 48 -2.40 2.38 6.89
N ALA A 49 -1.40 2.26 6.02
CA ALA A 49 -1.58 2.40 4.57
C ALA A 49 -2.58 1.37 4.04
N LYS A 50 -2.54 0.12 4.53
CA LYS A 50 -3.52 -0.91 4.21
C LYS A 50 -4.93 -0.51 4.66
N ILE A 51 -5.10 -0.03 5.89
CA ILE A 51 -6.42 0.42 6.39
C ILE A 51 -6.98 1.53 5.49
N ILE A 52 -6.17 2.55 5.18
CA ILE A 52 -6.58 3.69 4.35
C ILE A 52 -6.98 3.21 2.95
N ARG A 53 -6.19 2.31 2.35
CA ARG A 53 -6.46 1.71 1.04
C ARG A 53 -7.75 0.90 1.03
N ASP A 54 -7.98 0.08 2.04
CA ASP A 54 -9.16 -0.76 2.14
C ASP A 54 -10.42 0.12 2.28
N LYS A 55 -10.36 1.18 3.10
CA LYS A 55 -11.44 2.17 3.19
C LYS A 55 -11.65 2.98 1.92
N SER A 56 -10.57 3.31 1.19
CA SER A 56 -10.65 4.00 -0.11
C SER A 56 -11.37 3.13 -1.16
N SER A 57 -11.06 1.84 -1.19
CA SER A 57 -11.72 0.87 -2.07
C SER A 57 -13.23 0.80 -1.80
N LEU A 58 -13.64 0.81 -0.52
CA LEU A 58 -15.06 0.82 -0.15
C LEU A 58 -15.77 2.10 -0.61
N ARG A 59 -15.14 3.28 -0.45
CA ARG A 59 -15.72 4.54 -0.94
C ARG A 59 -15.92 4.53 -2.46
N ARG A 60 -14.93 4.03 -3.21
CA ARG A 60 -15.03 3.92 -4.67
C ARG A 60 -16.10 2.93 -5.10
N LEU A 61 -16.28 1.84 -4.36
CA LEU A 61 -17.37 0.90 -4.60
C LEU A 61 -18.75 1.55 -4.39
N ILE A 62 -18.93 2.32 -3.32
CA ILE A 62 -20.18 3.06 -3.08
C ILE A 62 -20.47 4.02 -4.23
N GLU A 63 -19.47 4.79 -4.67
CA GLU A 63 -19.60 5.74 -5.77
C GLU A 63 -20.05 5.04 -7.07
N LYS A 64 -19.37 3.96 -7.46
CA LYS A 64 -19.70 3.19 -8.67
C LYS A 64 -21.05 2.49 -8.56
N ALA A 65 -21.38 1.95 -7.39
CA ALA A 65 -22.68 1.34 -7.13
C ALA A 65 -23.83 2.34 -7.29
N ASN A 66 -23.67 3.56 -6.76
CA ASN A 66 -24.67 4.62 -6.95
C ASN A 66 -24.84 4.97 -8.43
N LEU A 67 -23.74 5.04 -9.19
CA LEU A 67 -23.79 5.32 -10.62
C LEU A 67 -24.48 4.20 -11.43
N ILE A 68 -24.26 2.94 -11.05
CA ILE A 68 -24.98 1.79 -11.61
C ILE A 68 -26.48 1.93 -11.32
N VAL A 69 -26.85 2.23 -10.08
CA VAL A 69 -28.26 2.41 -9.68
C VAL A 69 -28.92 3.54 -10.48
N THR A 70 -28.26 4.69 -10.63
CA THR A 70 -28.76 5.79 -11.46
C THR A 70 -29.03 5.35 -12.89
N ARG A 71 -28.08 4.61 -13.50
CA ARG A 71 -28.27 4.09 -14.86
C ARG A 71 -29.41 3.08 -14.99
N CYS A 72 -29.65 2.27 -13.96
CA CYS A 72 -30.80 1.37 -13.95
C CYS A 72 -32.14 2.13 -13.97
N PHE A 73 -32.21 3.30 -13.33
CA PHE A 73 -33.42 4.14 -13.34
C PHE A 73 -33.58 4.94 -14.64
N ASP A 74 -32.46 5.34 -15.26
CA ASP A 74 -32.46 6.12 -16.50
C ASP A 74 -32.59 5.25 -17.77
N ASP A 75 -32.62 3.92 -17.63
CA ASP A 75 -32.64 2.98 -18.75
C ASP A 75 -33.88 3.17 -19.65
N ARG A 76 -33.64 3.22 -20.96
CA ARG A 76 -34.65 3.34 -22.02
C ARG A 76 -34.73 2.10 -22.90
N GLY A 77 -34.30 0.94 -22.40
CA GLY A 77 -34.36 -0.35 -23.08
C GLY A 77 -33.00 -0.92 -23.51
N GLU A 78 -31.89 -0.40 -22.96
CA GLU A 78 -30.51 -0.80 -23.26
C GLU A 78 -29.89 -1.55 -22.07
N VAL A 79 -30.59 -2.58 -21.58
CA VAL A 79 -30.19 -3.38 -20.41
C VAL A 79 -28.77 -3.94 -20.55
N ASP A 80 -28.39 -4.42 -21.74
CA ASP A 80 -27.07 -4.98 -21.99
C ASP A 80 -25.95 -3.95 -21.77
N GLU A 81 -26.18 -2.67 -22.06
CA GLU A 81 -25.19 -1.62 -21.82
C GLU A 81 -25.01 -1.33 -20.33
N VAL A 82 -26.12 -1.33 -19.58
CA VAL A 82 -26.10 -1.15 -18.12
C VAL A 82 -25.34 -2.30 -17.45
N ILE A 83 -25.54 -3.53 -17.89
CA ILE A 83 -24.82 -4.72 -17.39
C ILE A 83 -23.32 -4.59 -17.70
N ASN A 84 -22.95 -4.30 -18.95
CA ASN A 84 -21.54 -4.11 -19.33
C ASN A 84 -20.86 -2.99 -18.52
N PHE A 85 -21.58 -1.89 -18.28
CA PHE A 85 -21.08 -0.80 -17.45
C PHE A 85 -20.83 -1.23 -15.99
N ALA A 86 -21.75 -2.03 -15.43
CA ALA A 86 -21.62 -2.54 -14.07
C ALA A 86 -20.39 -3.46 -13.96
N GLU A 87 -20.20 -4.40 -14.89
CA GLU A 87 -19.05 -5.30 -14.93
C GLU A 87 -17.73 -4.53 -14.98
N LYS A 88 -17.61 -3.57 -15.91
CA LYS A 88 -16.42 -2.73 -16.03
C LYS A 88 -16.15 -1.95 -14.74
N SER A 89 -17.19 -1.37 -14.14
CA SER A 89 -17.07 -0.59 -12.91
C SER A 89 -16.57 -1.41 -11.73
N ILE A 90 -17.03 -2.66 -11.59
CA ILE A 90 -16.57 -3.58 -10.55
C ILE A 90 -15.12 -4.03 -10.83
N PHE A 91 -14.80 -4.30 -12.10
CA PHE A 91 -13.45 -4.70 -12.50
C PHE A 91 -12.41 -3.62 -12.19
N GLU A 92 -12.69 -2.34 -12.49
CA GLU A 92 -11.84 -1.18 -12.16
C GLU A 92 -11.54 -1.07 -10.66
N ILE A 93 -12.44 -1.55 -9.79
CA ILE A 93 -12.22 -1.57 -8.33
C ILE A 93 -11.32 -2.76 -7.94
N SER A 94 -11.52 -3.91 -8.60
CA SER A 94 -10.78 -5.15 -8.33
C SER A 94 -9.31 -5.09 -8.77
N GLU A 95 -8.99 -4.42 -9.88
CA GLU A 95 -7.64 -4.38 -10.47
C GLU A 95 -6.59 -3.81 -9.51
N ASN A 96 -6.99 -2.92 -8.59
CA ASN A 96 -6.12 -2.36 -7.54
C ASN A 96 -5.76 -3.33 -6.40
N LYS A 97 -6.32 -4.55 -6.36
CA LYS A 97 -6.01 -5.56 -5.34
C LYS A 97 -4.92 -6.55 -5.74
N ILE A 98 -4.49 -6.56 -7.00
CA ILE A 98 -3.46 -7.51 -7.46
C ILE A 98 -2.09 -7.02 -6.99
N LYS A 99 -1.68 -7.44 -5.79
CA LYS A 99 -0.27 -7.52 -5.45
C LYS A 99 0.38 -8.44 -6.49
N LYS A 100 1.27 -7.91 -7.32
CA LYS A 100 2.23 -8.73 -8.06
C LYS A 100 3.14 -9.43 -7.04
N SER A 101 2.71 -10.57 -6.54
CA SER A 101 3.55 -11.48 -5.75
C SER A 101 4.27 -12.47 -6.68
N PHE A 102 4.84 -11.96 -7.77
CA PHE A 102 5.69 -12.76 -8.64
C PHE A 102 7.14 -12.51 -8.20
N PHE A 103 7.70 -13.46 -7.46
CA PHE A 103 9.13 -13.46 -7.18
C PHE A 103 9.84 -14.20 -8.31
N HIS A 104 10.95 -13.67 -8.82
CA HIS A 104 11.77 -14.44 -9.75
C HIS A 104 12.38 -15.63 -9.01
N VAL A 105 12.25 -16.82 -9.58
CA VAL A 105 12.82 -18.05 -9.00
C VAL A 105 14.32 -17.90 -8.72
N ARG A 106 15.03 -17.14 -9.55
CA ARG A 106 16.45 -16.82 -9.36
C ARG A 106 16.73 -16.08 -8.03
N ASP A 107 15.85 -15.17 -7.63
CA ASP A 107 16.03 -14.38 -6.40
C ASP A 107 15.80 -15.26 -5.16
N LEU A 108 14.89 -16.26 -5.26
CA LEU A 108 14.71 -17.29 -4.24
C LEU A 108 15.92 -18.23 -4.14
N ILE A 109 16.50 -18.61 -5.28
CA ILE A 109 17.67 -19.51 -5.30
C ILE A 109 18.89 -18.82 -4.67
N ASN A 110 19.18 -17.57 -5.04
CA ASN A 110 20.33 -16.83 -4.50
C ASN A 110 20.24 -16.69 -2.98
N GLY A 111 19.08 -16.29 -2.43
CA GLY A 111 18.92 -16.22 -0.98
C GLY A 111 19.04 -17.56 -0.25
N ASN A 112 18.74 -18.68 -0.93
CA ASN A 112 18.96 -20.02 -0.37
C ASN A 112 20.43 -20.46 -0.46
N ILE A 113 21.15 -20.05 -1.50
CA ILE A 113 22.59 -20.32 -1.63
C ILE A 113 23.37 -19.54 -0.56
N ASP A 114 23.07 -18.26 -0.36
CA ASP A 114 23.73 -17.45 0.66
C ASP A 114 23.52 -18.05 2.07
N THR A 115 22.30 -18.52 2.37
CA THR A 115 22.02 -19.21 3.64
C THR A 115 22.67 -20.60 3.75
N LEU A 116 22.95 -21.28 2.63
CA LEU A 116 23.71 -22.54 2.59
C LEU A 116 25.21 -22.30 2.80
N GLU A 117 25.77 -21.25 2.21
CA GLU A 117 27.17 -20.85 2.36
C GLU A 117 27.46 -20.38 3.79
N GLU A 118 26.60 -19.56 4.38
CA GLU A 118 26.70 -19.19 5.81
C GLU A 118 26.71 -20.43 6.72
N ARG A 119 25.90 -21.45 6.40
CA ARG A 119 25.83 -22.72 7.16
C ARG A 119 27.05 -23.61 6.95
N GLN A 120 27.63 -23.62 5.76
CA GLN A 120 28.88 -24.34 5.51
C GLN A 120 30.07 -23.64 6.18
N GLY A 121 30.13 -22.31 6.14
CA GLY A 121 31.20 -21.52 6.73
C GLY A 121 31.23 -21.54 8.26
N SER A 122 30.08 -21.75 8.90
CA SER A 122 29.95 -21.74 10.37
C SER A 122 30.25 -23.08 11.07
N GLY A 123 30.62 -24.14 10.34
CA GLY A 123 31.19 -25.39 10.88
C GLY A 123 30.28 -26.23 11.80
N LEU A 124 29.09 -25.74 12.17
CA LEU A 124 28.10 -26.48 12.94
C LEU A 124 27.17 -27.27 12.01
N ARG A 125 27.26 -28.60 12.07
CA ARG A 125 26.37 -29.53 11.33
C ARG A 125 24.91 -29.55 11.83
N LEU A 126 24.58 -28.83 12.90
CA LEU A 126 23.23 -28.76 13.46
C LEU A 126 22.73 -27.31 13.51
N THR A 127 21.63 -27.02 12.81
CA THR A 127 20.97 -25.71 12.77
C THR A 127 19.93 -25.56 13.89
N GLY A 128 20.28 -25.95 15.12
CA GLY A 128 19.38 -25.91 16.28
C GLY A 128 20.11 -26.08 17.60
N ILE A 129 19.36 -25.93 18.71
CA ILE A 129 19.88 -26.16 20.06
C ILE A 129 20.22 -27.65 20.21
N PRO A 130 21.46 -28.03 20.57
CA PRO A 130 21.84 -29.43 20.65
C PRO A 130 21.03 -30.15 21.73
N THR A 131 20.30 -31.19 21.35
CA THR A 131 19.43 -31.97 22.24
C THR A 131 20.19 -32.90 23.19
N GLY A 132 21.52 -32.89 23.17
CA GLY A 132 22.38 -33.60 24.12
C GLY A 132 22.52 -35.11 23.89
N TYR A 133 21.91 -35.68 22.85
CA TYR A 133 22.06 -37.10 22.51
C TYR A 133 23.05 -37.29 21.36
N SER A 134 24.21 -37.87 21.68
CA SER A 134 25.17 -38.41 20.70
C SER A 134 25.13 -39.93 20.80
N ARG A 135 24.96 -40.61 19.67
CA ARG A 135 25.05 -42.08 19.60
C ARG A 135 26.51 -42.52 19.53
#